data_AF-A0A1G3KTB0-F1
#
_entry.id   AF-A0A1G3KTB0-F1
#
_cell.length_a   1.000
_cell.length_b   1.000
_cell.length_c   1.000
_cell.angle_alpha   90.00
_cell.angle_beta   90.00
_cell.angle_gamma   90.00
#
_symmetry.space_group_name_H-M   'P 1'
#
loop_
_entity.id
_entity.type
_entity.pdbx_description
1 polymer ?
#
loop_
_entity_poly.entity_id
_entity_poly.type
_entity_poly.pdbx_seq_one_letter_code
_entity_poly.pdbx_strand_id
1 'polypeptide(L)'
;MIAALLIVAALAADPVAAPTAPAVTTPASAAAIADTDLREFAAIAGRKVVGRPVGGPYPNADKVLLIARDDKGYPAIAASIGFPVRQSLPPPPATTLAVIRIHQRYETTIPGPTPDDIAFVAANKLPLFVIGEWARPAPMWEVAWIDDAVRFRTIGEVGEIGPWQD
;
A
#
# COMPACT_ATOMS: atom_id res chain seq x y z
N MET A 1 31.99 75.98 -39.43
CA MET A 1 32.70 74.78 -39.92
C MET A 1 32.58 73.73 -38.81
N ILE A 2 31.58 72.86 -38.86
CA ILE A 2 31.60 71.47 -39.39
C ILE A 2 32.45 70.51 -38.52
N ALA A 3 31.71 69.60 -37.87
CA ALA A 3 31.94 68.18 -37.58
C ALA A 3 33.09 67.69 -36.68
N ALA A 4 32.71 66.95 -35.63
CA ALA A 4 32.82 65.47 -35.53
C ALA A 4 32.90 65.09 -34.03
N LEU A 5 31.80 64.62 -33.40
CA LEU A 5 31.38 63.22 -33.31
C LEU A 5 32.46 62.28 -32.74
N LEU A 6 32.36 61.96 -31.45
CA LEU A 6 32.85 60.70 -30.88
C LEU A 6 31.96 60.35 -29.67
N ILE A 7 31.06 59.39 -29.90
CA ILE A 7 30.21 58.74 -28.90
C ILE A 7 31.00 57.55 -28.34
N VAL A 8 31.20 57.48 -27.02
CA VAL A 8 31.46 56.23 -26.32
C VAL A 8 30.65 56.23 -25.03
N ALA A 9 29.69 55.32 -24.97
CA ALA A 9 28.85 55.04 -23.81
C ALA A 9 29.61 54.12 -22.83
N ALA A 10 29.41 54.32 -21.52
CA ALA A 10 29.84 53.37 -20.50
C ALA A 10 28.81 53.31 -19.35
N LEU A 11 27.99 52.27 -19.47
CA LEU A 11 27.10 51.55 -18.56
C LEU A 11 26.99 52.04 -17.10
N ALA A 12 25.76 52.44 -16.73
CA ALA A 12 25.23 52.23 -15.39
C ALA A 12 24.80 50.76 -15.27
N ALA A 13 25.36 50.03 -14.30
CA ALA A 13 24.94 48.67 -13.98
C ALA A 13 23.76 48.73 -12.99
N ASP A 14 22.57 48.37 -13.47
CA ASP A 14 21.44 48.00 -12.61
C ASP A 14 21.71 46.67 -11.90
N PRO A 15 21.38 46.52 -10.61
CA PRO A 15 21.42 45.23 -9.95
C PRO A 15 20.30 44.33 -10.52
N VAL A 16 20.69 43.31 -11.28
CA VAL A 16 19.80 42.24 -11.75
C VAL A 16 19.20 41.52 -10.55
N ALA A 17 17.89 41.64 -10.37
CA ALA A 17 17.12 40.83 -9.43
C ALA A 17 17.25 39.35 -9.82
N ALA A 18 17.62 38.51 -8.85
CA ALA A 18 17.74 37.07 -9.04
C ALA A 18 16.37 36.45 -9.43
N PRO A 19 16.35 35.41 -10.28
CA PRO A 19 15.11 34.74 -10.66
C PRO A 19 14.49 34.05 -9.45
N THR A 20 13.22 34.33 -9.19
CA THR A 20 12.42 33.63 -8.18
C THR A 20 12.32 32.15 -8.53
N ALA A 21 12.81 31.27 -7.65
CA ALA A 21 12.66 29.83 -7.81
C ALA A 21 11.15 29.47 -7.89
N PRO A 22 10.75 28.52 -8.75
CA PRO A 22 9.37 28.07 -8.83
C PRO A 22 8.93 27.51 -7.48
N ALA A 23 7.78 27.98 -6.99
CA ALA A 23 7.16 27.47 -5.78
C ALA A 23 6.95 25.96 -5.94
N VAL A 24 7.51 25.18 -5.02
CA VAL A 24 7.22 23.76 -4.90
C VAL A 24 5.75 23.66 -4.52
N THR A 25 4.90 23.32 -5.48
CA THR A 25 3.53 22.90 -5.20
C THR A 25 3.61 21.58 -4.46
N THR A 26 3.49 21.64 -3.13
CA THR A 26 3.22 20.45 -2.32
C THR A 26 1.97 19.80 -2.91
N PRO A 27 2.03 18.56 -3.42
CA PRO A 27 0.85 17.89 -3.93
C PRO A 27 -0.18 17.83 -2.80
N ALA A 28 -1.41 18.23 -3.10
CA ALA A 28 -2.51 18.12 -2.15
C ALA A 28 -2.57 16.67 -1.65
N SER A 29 -2.56 16.49 -0.33
CA SER A 29 -2.74 15.18 0.29
C SER A 29 -4.03 14.58 -0.25
N ALA A 30 -3.94 13.47 -0.97
CA ALA A 30 -5.12 12.75 -1.46
C ALA A 30 -6.05 12.45 -0.26
N ALA A 31 -7.35 12.63 -0.44
CA ALA A 31 -8.34 12.40 0.61
C ALA A 31 -8.21 10.97 1.17
N ALA A 32 -8.17 10.81 2.48
CA ALA A 32 -8.07 9.50 3.12
C ALA A 32 -9.22 8.59 2.67
N ILE A 33 -8.91 7.34 2.32
CA ILE A 33 -9.93 6.30 2.08
C ILE A 33 -10.37 5.82 3.46
N ALA A 34 -11.68 5.66 3.68
CA ALA A 34 -12.18 5.15 4.94
C ALA A 34 -11.73 3.69 5.13
N ASP A 35 -11.33 3.32 6.35
CA ASP A 35 -10.89 1.95 6.67
C ASP A 35 -11.97 0.90 6.32
N THR A 36 -13.25 1.27 6.42
CA THR A 36 -14.38 0.44 6.02
C THR A 36 -14.34 0.12 4.52
N ASP A 37 -14.11 1.12 3.66
CA ASP A 37 -14.06 0.94 2.21
C ASP A 37 -12.86 0.05 1.82
N LEU A 38 -11.72 0.26 2.49
CA LEU A 38 -10.52 -0.53 2.24
C LEU A 38 -10.70 -1.99 2.68
N ARG A 39 -11.34 -2.22 3.83
CA ARG A 39 -11.69 -3.56 4.33
C ARG A 39 -12.67 -4.28 3.41
N GLU A 40 -13.75 -3.61 2.99
CA GLU A 40 -14.73 -4.18 2.08
C GLU A 40 -14.08 -4.54 0.74
N PHE A 41 -13.29 -3.63 0.18
CA PHE A 41 -12.53 -3.88 -1.02
C PHE A 41 -11.60 -5.10 -0.87
N ALA A 42 -10.86 -5.18 0.25
CA ALA A 42 -9.97 -6.31 0.51
C ALA A 42 -10.72 -7.63 0.65
N ALA A 43 -11.88 -7.63 1.33
CA ALA A 43 -12.71 -8.81 1.47
C ALA A 43 -13.23 -9.31 0.12
N ILE A 44 -13.67 -8.41 -0.77
CA ILE A 44 -14.14 -8.75 -2.10
C ILE A 44 -12.97 -9.22 -2.99
N ALA A 45 -11.90 -8.44 -3.06
CA ALA A 45 -10.76 -8.71 -3.95
C ALA A 45 -10.00 -9.98 -3.54
N GLY A 46 -9.75 -10.15 -2.25
CA GLY A 46 -9.09 -11.33 -1.70
C GLY A 46 -9.87 -12.61 -1.99
N ARG A 47 -11.18 -12.63 -1.67
CA ARG A 47 -12.03 -13.81 -1.91
C ARG A 47 -12.12 -14.22 -3.39
N LYS A 48 -12.08 -13.26 -4.33
CA LYS A 48 -12.09 -13.53 -5.79
C LYS A 48 -10.90 -14.35 -6.27
N VAL A 49 -9.76 -14.28 -5.58
CA VAL A 49 -8.52 -14.95 -6.00
C VAL A 49 -8.18 -16.19 -5.17
N VAL A 50 -8.92 -16.49 -4.10
CA VAL A 50 -8.78 -17.75 -3.34
C VAL A 50 -9.08 -18.92 -4.26
N GLY A 51 -8.27 -19.99 -4.23
CA GLY A 51 -8.44 -21.14 -5.13
C GLY A 51 -7.80 -20.97 -6.49
N ARG A 52 -7.36 -19.75 -6.86
CA ARG A 52 -6.67 -19.54 -8.13
C ARG A 52 -5.19 -19.86 -7.98
N PRO A 53 -4.57 -20.57 -8.94
CA PRO A 53 -3.14 -20.84 -8.89
C PRO A 53 -2.33 -19.53 -8.88
N VAL A 54 -1.17 -19.58 -8.24
CA VAL A 54 -0.19 -18.50 -8.25
C VAL A 54 0.84 -18.84 -9.31
N GLY A 55 1.02 -17.98 -10.31
CA GLY A 55 2.10 -18.14 -11.28
C GLY A 55 3.46 -17.79 -10.66
N GLY A 56 4.53 -18.42 -11.12
CA GLY A 56 5.89 -18.15 -10.64
C GLY A 56 6.69 -19.43 -10.36
N PRO A 57 7.89 -19.30 -9.77
CA PRO A 57 8.80 -20.43 -9.58
C PRO A 57 8.42 -21.34 -8.41
N TYR A 58 7.45 -20.93 -7.58
CA TYR A 58 7.07 -21.65 -6.37
C TYR A 58 5.80 -22.47 -6.62
N PRO A 59 5.85 -23.82 -6.52
CA PRO A 59 4.68 -24.66 -6.73
C PRO A 59 3.63 -24.45 -5.64
N ASN A 60 4.08 -24.04 -4.46
CA ASN A 60 3.24 -23.68 -3.33
C ASN A 60 3.62 -22.30 -2.76
N ALA A 61 3.14 -21.23 -3.40
CA ALA A 61 3.39 -19.85 -2.99
C ALA A 61 2.18 -19.23 -2.30
N ASP A 62 2.44 -18.40 -1.29
CA ASP A 62 1.47 -17.42 -0.82
C ASP A 62 1.17 -16.43 -1.95
N LYS A 63 -0.07 -15.97 -2.04
CA LYS A 63 -0.44 -14.91 -2.97
C LYS A 63 -0.46 -13.59 -2.23
N VAL A 64 0.22 -12.60 -2.78
CA VAL A 64 0.26 -11.26 -2.22
C VAL A 64 -0.37 -10.29 -3.22
N LEU A 65 -1.38 -9.57 -2.77
CA LEU A 65 -1.99 -8.48 -3.52
C LEU A 65 -1.62 -7.15 -2.85
N LEU A 66 -1.13 -6.21 -3.63
CA LEU A 66 -0.89 -4.84 -3.16
C LEU A 66 -2.08 -3.98 -3.56
N ILE A 67 -2.70 -3.31 -2.58
CA ILE A 67 -3.77 -2.34 -2.83
C ILE A 67 -3.13 -0.95 -2.89
N ALA A 68 -3.38 -0.21 -3.97
CA ALA A 68 -3.00 1.20 -4.10
C ALA A 68 -4.21 2.01 -4.59
N ARG A 69 -4.01 3.30 -4.88
CA ARG A 69 -5.02 4.13 -5.56
C ARG A 69 -4.93 3.95 -7.08
N ASP A 70 -6.08 3.89 -7.73
CA ASP A 70 -6.18 4.11 -9.17
C ASP A 70 -6.05 5.61 -9.53
N ASP A 71 -6.15 5.92 -10.82
CA ASP A 71 -6.12 7.27 -11.39
C ASP A 71 -7.28 8.16 -10.92
N LYS A 72 -8.35 7.57 -10.36
CA LYS A 72 -9.52 8.25 -9.82
C LYS A 72 -9.48 8.36 -8.29
N GLY A 73 -8.46 7.80 -7.64
CA GLY A 73 -8.26 7.84 -6.20
C GLY A 73 -8.94 6.70 -5.43
N TYR A 74 -9.55 5.72 -6.09
CA TYR A 74 -10.20 4.56 -5.46
C TYR A 74 -9.21 3.41 -5.19
N PRO A 75 -9.49 2.52 -4.21
CA PRO A 75 -8.71 1.29 -4.03
C PRO A 75 -8.70 0.42 -5.28
N ALA A 76 -7.52 -0.01 -5.70
CA ALA A 76 -7.31 -0.93 -6.80
C ALA A 76 -6.16 -1.89 -6.51
N ILE A 77 -6.17 -3.07 -7.14
CA ILE A 77 -5.07 -4.03 -7.06
C ILE A 77 -3.94 -3.54 -7.98
N ALA A 78 -2.87 -3.04 -7.38
CA ALA A 78 -1.69 -2.54 -8.10
C ALA A 78 -0.73 -3.66 -8.51
N ALA A 79 -0.68 -4.75 -7.73
CA ALA A 79 0.12 -5.92 -8.05
C ALA A 79 -0.52 -7.20 -7.48
N SER A 80 -0.28 -8.31 -8.17
CA SER A 80 -0.60 -9.67 -7.72
C SER A 80 0.62 -10.55 -7.95
N ILE A 81 1.26 -11.02 -6.88
CA ILE A 81 2.55 -11.72 -6.92
C ILE A 81 2.51 -13.00 -6.08
N GLY A 82 3.30 -13.98 -6.51
CA GLY A 82 3.59 -15.16 -5.71
C GLY A 82 4.78 -14.93 -4.79
N PHE A 83 4.65 -15.31 -3.53
CA PHE A 83 5.68 -15.14 -2.51
C PHE A 83 5.97 -16.49 -1.82
N PRO A 84 7.23 -16.76 -1.45
CA PRO A 84 7.54 -17.95 -0.66
C PRO A 84 6.68 -18.03 0.60
N VAL A 85 6.14 -19.22 0.85
CA VAL A 85 5.36 -19.51 2.06
C VAL A 85 6.19 -19.21 3.32
N ARG A 86 5.55 -18.62 4.33
CA ARG A 86 6.14 -18.37 5.68
C ARG A 86 7.46 -17.59 5.66
N GLN A 87 7.65 -16.75 4.66
CA GLN A 87 8.67 -15.72 4.71
C GLN A 87 8.04 -14.38 5.07
N SER A 88 8.79 -13.55 5.78
CA SER A 88 8.42 -12.17 6.03
C SER A 88 8.31 -11.42 4.70
N LEU A 89 7.25 -10.65 4.54
CA LEU A 89 7.08 -9.82 3.35
C LEU A 89 8.12 -8.69 3.33
N PRO A 90 8.65 -8.33 2.15
CA PRO A 90 9.49 -7.15 2.03
C PRO A 90 8.67 -5.89 2.33
N PRO A 91 9.31 -4.77 2.71
CA PRO A 91 8.62 -3.49 2.84
C PRO A 91 7.83 -3.16 1.55
N PRO A 92 6.57 -2.71 1.67
CA PRO A 92 5.75 -2.43 0.51
C PRO A 92 6.18 -1.11 -0.16
N PRO A 93 5.90 -0.92 -1.46
CA PRO A 93 6.06 0.38 -2.11
C PRO A 93 5.29 1.48 -1.37
N ALA A 94 5.82 2.71 -1.37
CA ALA A 94 5.25 3.85 -0.63
C ALA A 94 3.82 4.23 -1.03
N THR A 95 3.36 3.82 -2.22
CA THR A 95 1.99 4.06 -2.71
C THR A 95 0.98 3.02 -2.22
N THR A 96 1.42 2.00 -1.47
CA THR A 96 0.57 0.92 -0.98
C THR A 96 -0.32 1.42 0.16
N LEU A 97 -1.63 1.16 0.04
CA LEU A 97 -2.63 1.46 1.07
C LEU A 97 -2.82 0.30 2.04
N ALA A 98 -2.81 -0.93 1.53
CA ALA A 98 -2.92 -2.17 2.29
C ALA A 98 -2.38 -3.34 1.48
N VAL A 99 -2.13 -4.45 2.17
CA VAL A 99 -1.69 -5.71 1.57
C VAL A 99 -2.73 -6.79 1.85
N ILE A 100 -2.99 -7.65 0.88
CA ILE A 100 -3.73 -8.91 1.10
C ILE A 100 -2.74 -10.05 0.92
N ARG A 101 -2.57 -10.89 1.95
CA ARG A 101 -1.78 -12.11 1.89
C ARG A 101 -2.71 -13.31 1.99
N ILE A 102 -2.76 -14.12 0.94
CA ILE A 102 -3.46 -15.40 0.95
C ILE A 102 -2.42 -16.48 1.19
N HIS A 103 -2.48 -17.06 2.37
CA HIS A 103 -1.70 -18.24 2.67
C HIS A 103 -2.29 -19.43 1.94
N GLN A 104 -1.45 -20.07 1.14
CA GLN A 104 -1.89 -21.23 0.38
C GLN A 104 -2.15 -22.43 1.32
N ARG A 105 -3.05 -23.31 0.88
CA ARG A 105 -3.45 -24.52 1.57
C ARG A 105 -2.24 -25.29 2.12
N TYR A 106 -2.25 -25.47 3.43
CA TYR A 106 -1.36 -26.38 4.14
C TYR A 106 -2.18 -27.55 4.70
N GLU A 107 -1.50 -28.64 5.08
CA GLU A 107 -2.14 -29.77 5.79
C GLU A 107 -2.64 -29.37 7.20
N THR A 108 -2.17 -28.24 7.72
CA THR A 108 -2.46 -27.72 9.06
C THR A 108 -3.21 -26.40 8.99
N THR A 109 -4.35 -26.34 9.65
CA THR A 109 -5.12 -25.10 9.88
C THR A 109 -4.33 -24.15 10.78
N ILE A 110 -4.18 -22.90 10.36
CA ILE A 110 -3.58 -21.84 11.19
C ILE A 110 -4.70 -20.99 11.79
N PRO A 111 -4.75 -20.78 13.12
CA PRO A 111 -5.87 -20.10 13.79
C PRO A 111 -5.76 -18.57 13.82
N GLY A 112 -5.10 -17.95 12.84
CA GLY A 112 -4.89 -16.50 12.81
C GLY A 112 -3.77 -16.05 11.87
N PRO A 113 -3.45 -14.75 11.89
CA PRO A 113 -2.23 -14.22 11.28
C PRO A 113 -0.98 -14.89 11.85
N THR A 114 0.07 -15.01 11.03
CA THR A 114 1.35 -15.57 11.48
C THR A 114 2.19 -14.53 12.24
N PRO A 115 3.20 -14.94 13.01
CA PRO A 115 4.15 -14.00 13.61
C PRO A 115 4.83 -13.07 12.60
N ASP A 116 5.10 -13.55 11.37
CA ASP A 116 5.65 -12.73 10.29
C ASP A 116 4.68 -11.64 9.82
N ASP A 117 3.39 -11.94 9.79
CA ASP A 117 2.35 -10.97 9.43
C ASP A 117 2.25 -9.86 10.49
N ILE A 118 2.29 -10.25 11.77
CA ILE A 118 2.29 -9.32 12.90
C ILE A 118 3.55 -8.43 12.85
N ALA A 119 4.73 -9.02 12.64
CA ALA A 119 5.98 -8.28 12.52
C ALA A 119 5.99 -7.32 11.32
N PHE A 120 5.42 -7.75 10.18
CA PHE A 120 5.27 -6.90 9.01
C PHE A 120 4.41 -5.66 9.31
N VAL A 121 3.27 -5.83 9.98
CA VAL A 121 2.40 -4.69 10.35
C VAL A 121 3.07 -3.79 11.37
N ALA A 122 3.78 -4.35 12.36
CA ALA A 122 4.54 -3.55 13.33
C ALA A 122 5.61 -2.67 12.64
N ALA A 123 6.32 -3.22 11.65
CA ALA A 123 7.38 -2.51 10.95
C ALA A 123 6.86 -1.44 9.98
N ASN A 124 5.76 -1.71 9.28
CA ASN A 124 5.30 -0.88 8.16
C ASN A 124 4.08 -0.02 8.49
N LYS A 125 3.38 -0.30 9.59
CA LYS A 125 2.18 0.41 10.07
C LYS A 125 1.09 0.54 8.99
N LEU A 126 0.97 -0.49 8.15
CA LEU A 126 -0.01 -0.61 7.08
C LEU A 126 -0.95 -1.78 7.37
N PRO A 127 -2.26 -1.67 7.08
CA PRO A 127 -3.19 -2.78 7.23
C PRO A 127 -2.77 -3.98 6.35
N LEU A 128 -2.83 -5.16 6.95
CA LEU A 128 -2.61 -6.44 6.29
C LEU A 128 -3.85 -7.31 6.45
N PHE A 129 -4.39 -7.79 5.33
CA PHE A 129 -5.51 -8.71 5.30
C PHE A 129 -4.99 -10.12 5.02
N VAL A 130 -5.15 -11.01 5.98
CA VAL A 130 -4.66 -12.40 5.87
C VAL A 130 -5.83 -13.31 5.53
N ILE A 131 -5.68 -14.18 4.53
CA ILE A 131 -6.68 -15.18 4.14
C ILE A 131 -6.04 -16.57 4.20
N GLY A 132 -6.71 -17.52 4.86
CA GLY A 132 -6.26 -18.90 4.96
C GLY A 132 -6.95 -19.83 3.96
N GLU A 133 -6.22 -20.41 3.00
CA GLU A 133 -6.80 -21.30 1.99
C GLU A 133 -6.95 -22.78 2.44
N TRP A 134 -7.06 -23.04 3.74
CA TRP A 134 -7.22 -24.39 4.31
C TRP A 134 -8.68 -24.77 4.64
N ALA A 135 -9.63 -23.83 4.54
CA ALA A 135 -11.05 -24.07 4.78
C ALA A 135 -11.95 -23.36 3.75
N ARG A 136 -13.23 -23.74 3.69
CA ARG A 136 -14.26 -23.10 2.87
C ARG A 136 -15.52 -22.84 3.73
N PRO A 137 -15.97 -21.57 3.87
CA PRO A 137 -15.34 -20.35 3.34
C PRO A 137 -13.94 -20.13 3.93
N ALA A 138 -13.06 -19.48 3.17
CA ALA A 138 -11.70 -19.22 3.62
C ALA A 138 -11.73 -18.18 4.76
N PRO A 139 -11.19 -18.48 5.95
CA PRO A 139 -11.12 -17.51 7.03
C PRO A 139 -10.25 -16.33 6.63
N MET A 140 -10.65 -15.15 7.10
CA MET A 140 -9.97 -13.89 6.83
C MET A 140 -9.76 -13.12 8.13
N TRP A 141 -8.62 -12.45 8.23
CA TRP A 141 -8.28 -11.57 9.34
C TRP A 141 -7.83 -10.20 8.82
N GLU A 142 -8.14 -9.16 9.59
CA GLU A 142 -7.51 -7.85 9.48
C GLU A 142 -6.44 -7.76 10.56
N VAL A 143 -5.24 -7.34 10.17
CA VAL A 143 -4.12 -7.03 11.08
C VAL A 143 -3.80 -5.56 10.87
N ALA A 144 -3.79 -4.79 11.96
CA ALA A 144 -3.62 -3.35 11.90
C ALA A 144 -2.80 -2.83 13.09
N TRP A 145 -2.14 -1.70 12.89
CA TRP A 145 -1.50 -0.93 13.95
C TRP A 145 -2.51 0.03 14.57
N ILE A 146 -2.90 -0.20 15.82
CA ILE A 146 -3.96 0.54 16.54
C ILE A 146 -3.47 0.79 17.96
N ASP A 147 -3.67 2.01 18.47
CA ASP A 147 -3.31 2.40 19.84
C ASP A 147 -1.87 2.01 20.23
N ASP A 148 -0.92 2.24 19.31
CA ASP A 148 0.50 1.89 19.47
C ASP A 148 0.83 0.39 19.64
N ALA A 149 -0.07 -0.48 19.19
CA ALA A 149 0.15 -1.93 19.15
C ALA A 149 -0.35 -2.56 17.83
N VAL A 150 0.14 -3.75 17.50
CA VAL A 150 -0.49 -4.56 16.45
C VAL A 150 -1.66 -5.30 17.06
N ARG A 151 -2.83 -5.21 16.41
CA ARG A 151 -4.03 -5.97 16.76
C ARG A 151 -4.56 -6.67 15.53
N PHE A 152 -5.27 -7.77 15.74
CA PHE A 152 -5.96 -8.46 14.66
C PHE A 152 -7.40 -8.82 15.03
N ARG A 153 -8.24 -9.02 14.02
CA ARG A 153 -9.62 -9.49 14.20
C ARG A 153 -10.08 -10.30 13.01
N THR A 154 -11.10 -11.12 13.22
CA THR A 154 -11.72 -11.88 12.13
C THR A 154 -12.58 -10.97 11.25
N ILE A 155 -12.55 -11.26 9.94
CA ILE A 155 -13.50 -10.74 8.96
C ILE A 155 -14.32 -11.93 8.47
N GLY A 156 -15.60 -11.94 8.81
CA GLY A 156 -16.55 -12.97 8.39
C GLY A 156 -17.09 -12.71 6.98
N GLU A 157 -18.28 -13.23 6.71
CA GLU A 157 -19.00 -12.97 5.47
C GLU A 157 -19.90 -11.73 5.63
N VAL A 158 -20.03 -10.91 4.58
CA VAL A 158 -21.01 -9.80 4.51
C VAL A 158 -20.97 -8.87 5.74
N GLY A 159 -19.83 -8.22 5.99
CA GLY A 159 -19.71 -7.18 7.02
C GLY A 159 -19.60 -7.68 8.46
N GLU A 160 -19.62 -9.00 8.70
CA GLU A 160 -19.30 -9.56 10.01
C GLU A 160 -17.84 -9.26 10.38
N ILE A 161 -17.65 -8.61 11.53
CA ILE A 161 -16.33 -8.20 12.04
C ILE A 161 -16.24 -8.64 13.50
N GLY A 162 -15.21 -9.43 13.80
CA GLY A 162 -14.93 -9.87 15.18
C GLY A 162 -14.33 -8.76 16.05
N PRO A 163 -14.23 -8.99 17.36
CA PRO A 163 -13.52 -8.08 18.25
C PRO A 163 -12.02 -8.05 17.93
N TRP A 164 -11.37 -6.94 18.23
CA TRP A 164 -9.91 -6.84 18.22
C TRP A 164 -9.29 -7.78 19.27
N GLN A 165 -8.18 -8.39 18.88
CA GLN A 165 -7.34 -9.30 19.66
C GLN A 165 -5.90 -8.77 19.61
N ASP A 166 -5.17 -9.01 20.69
CA ASP A 166 -3.74 -8.68 20.81
C ASP A 166 -2.87 -9.90 20.43
#